data_AF-A0A2T0UML1-F1
#
_entry.id   AF-A0A2T0UML1-F1
#
_cell.length_a   1.000
_cell.length_b   1.000
_cell.length_c   1.000
_cell.angle_alpha   90.00
_cell.angle_beta   90.00
_cell.angle_gamma   90.00
#
_symmetry.space_group_name_H-M   'P 1'
#
loop_
_entity.id
_entity.type
_entity.pdbx_description
1 polymer ?
#
loop_
_entity_poly.entity_id
_entity_poly.type
_entity_poly.pdbx_seq_one_letter_code
_entity_poly.pdbx_strand_id
1 'polypeptide(L)' 'MVGLIARAGLAFGVLLTLAALLLLLLTPSGTAESSVSALTVGLGLFLILITSIALYIERNRR' A
#
# COMPACT_ATOMS: atom_id res chain seq x y z
N MET A 1 -12.95 8.87 -14.55
CA MET A 1 -13.26 8.31 -13.21
C MET A 1 -12.18 7.34 -12.75
N VAL A 2 -11.71 6.43 -13.60
CA VAL A 2 -10.66 5.43 -13.28
C VAL A 2 -9.37 6.08 -12.75
N GLY A 3 -8.83 7.13 -13.39
CA GLY A 3 -7.60 7.77 -12.92
C GLY A 3 -7.68 8.45 -11.54
N LEU A 4 -8.86 8.92 -11.13
CA LEU A 4 -9.05 9.46 -9.78
C LEU A 4 -9.06 8.36 -8.73
N ILE A 5 -9.71 7.23 -9.03
CA ILE A 5 -9.75 6.04 -8.16
C ILE A 5 -8.34 5.47 -8.02
N ALA A 6 -7.59 5.39 -9.11
CA ALA A 6 -6.22 4.87 -9.09
C ALA A 6 -5.27 5.79 -8.29
N ARG A 7 -5.41 7.11 -8.40
CA ARG A 7 -4.65 8.08 -7.57
C ARG A 7 -5.02 7.99 -6.10
N ALA A 8 -6.30 7.85 -5.77
CA ALA A 8 -6.76 7.67 -4.40
C ALA A 8 -6.20 6.37 -3.81
N GLY A 9 -6.30 5.25 -4.54
CA GLY A 9 -5.76 3.97 -4.10
C GLY A 9 -4.24 4.00 -3.91
N LEU A 10 -3.50 4.77 -4.73
CA LEU A 10 -2.07 4.96 -4.56
C LEU A 10 -1.75 5.75 -3.28
N ALA A 11 -2.51 6.83 -3.00
CA ALA A 11 -2.36 7.59 -1.75
C ALA A 11 -2.67 6.76 -0.50
N PHE A 12 -3.76 5.99 -0.52
CA PHE A 12 -4.12 5.08 0.57
C PHE A 12 -3.10 3.95 0.73
N GLY A 13 -2.60 3.38 -0.37
CA GLY A 13 -1.54 2.37 -0.34
C GLY A 13 -0.28 2.89 0.35
N VAL A 14 0.20 4.08 -0.03
CA VAL A 14 1.36 4.72 0.59
C VAL A 14 1.14 4.97 2.08
N LEU A 15 -0.01 5.56 2.45
CA LEU A 15 -0.31 5.85 3.85
C LEU A 15 -0.41 4.57 4.69
N LEU A 16 -1.05 3.53 4.17
CA LEU A 16 -1.16 2.23 4.84
C LEU A 16 0.21 1.59 5.04
N THR A 17 1.05 1.57 4.01
CA THR A 17 2.42 1.05 4.09
C THR A 17 3.24 1.80 5.14
N LEU A 18 3.21 3.14 5.13
CA LEU A 18 3.97 3.94 6.08
C LEU A 18 3.49 3.73 7.52
N ALA A 19 2.18 3.74 7.75
CA ALA A 19 1.62 3.52 9.07
C ALA A 19 1.97 2.13 9.61
N ALA A 20 1.80 1.09 8.79
CA ALA A 20 2.12 -0.29 9.18
C ALA A 20 3.63 -0.51 9.37
N LEU A 21 4.47 0.15 8.58
CA LEU A 21 5.92 0.07 8.72
C LEU A 21 6.40 0.72 10.01
N LEU A 22 5.87 1.90 10.35
CA LEU A 22 6.16 2.57 11.62
C LEU A 22 5.72 1.70 12.80
N LEU A 23 4.54 1.09 12.72
CA LEU A 23 4.05 0.15 13.72
C LEU A 23 5.00 -1.05 13.87
N LEU A 24 5.38 -1.67 12.75
CA LEU A 24 6.30 -2.81 12.73
C LEU A 24 7.65 -2.48 13.39
N LEU A 25 8.18 -1.27 13.16
CA LEU A 25 9.44 -0.81 13.76
C LEU A 25 9.32 -0.52 15.27
N LEU A 26 8.12 -0.22 15.76
CA LEU A 26 7.85 0.08 17.17
C LEU A 26 7.42 -1.15 17.97
N THR A 27 6.85 -2.17 17.33
CA THR A 27 6.41 -3.40 18.00
C THR A 27 7.54 -4.42 18.13
N PRO A 28 7.68 -5.08 19.29
CA PRO A 28 8.62 -6.19 19.47
C PRO A 28 8.38 -7.31 18.45
N SER A 29 9.45 -7.85 17.89
CA SER A 29 9.38 -8.99 16.97
C SER A 29 8.90 -10.25 17.68
N GLY A 30 8.08 -11.06 16.99
CA GLY A 30 7.58 -12.34 17.52
C GLY A 30 6.24 -12.23 18.22
N THR A 31 5.62 -11.04 18.23
CA THR A 31 4.24 -10.84 18.67
C THR A 31 3.26 -10.96 17.51
N ALA A 32 1.99 -11.24 17.82
CA ALA A 32 0.92 -11.21 16.82
C ALA A 32 0.81 -9.84 16.12
N GLU A 33 1.01 -8.75 16.88
CA GLU A 33 0.97 -7.38 16.36
C GLU A 33 2.07 -7.13 15.32
N SER A 34 3.29 -7.65 15.54
CA SER A 34 4.38 -7.55 14.57
C SER A 34 4.07 -8.31 13.27
N SER A 35 3.49 -9.51 13.37
CA SER A 35 3.08 -10.31 12.21
C SER A 35 1.98 -9.61 11.40
N VAL A 36 0.97 -9.07 12.06
CA VAL A 36 -0.11 -8.32 11.40
C VAL A 36 0.43 -7.05 10.75
N SER A 37 1.33 -6.34 11.42
CA SER A 37 1.95 -5.13 10.86
C SER A 37 2.77 -5.45 9.61
N ALA A 38 3.56 -6.53 9.63
CA ALA A 38 4.32 -7.00 8.47
C ALA A 38 3.40 -7.38 7.28
N LEU A 39 2.32 -8.12 7.53
CA LEU A 39 1.34 -8.45 6.50
C LEU A 39 0.67 -7.18 5.93
N THR A 40 0.39 -6.20 6.79
CA THR A 40 -0.23 -4.94 6.40
C THR A 40 0.70 -4.09 5.54
N VAL A 41 2.01 -4.06 5.84
CA VAL A 41 3.04 -3.47 4.96
C VAL A 41 2.99 -4.12 3.57
N GLY A 42 2.95 -5.46 3.53
CA GLY A 42 2.84 -6.22 2.28
C GLY A 42 1.59 -5.88 1.47
N LEU A 43 0.43 -5.79 2.14
CA LEU A 43 -0.83 -5.39 1.49
C LEU A 43 -0.78 -3.95 0.96
N GLY A 44 -0.20 -3.02 1.71
CA GLY A 44 -0.02 -1.64 1.25
C GLY A 44 0.87 -1.58 0.00
N LEU A 45 1.99 -2.31 -0.02
CA LEU A 45 2.86 -2.40 -1.20
C LEU A 45 2.13 -3.02 -2.40
N PHE A 46 1.32 -4.06 -2.17
CA PHE A 46 0.50 -4.67 -3.20
C PHE A 46 -0.51 -3.67 -3.79
N LEU A 47 -1.18 -2.89 -2.95
CA LEU A 47 -2.11 -1.84 -3.40
C LEU A 47 -1.41 -0.76 -4.23
N ILE A 48 -0.22 -0.31 -3.81
CA ILE A 48 0.60 0.65 -4.57
C ILE A 48 0.96 0.07 -5.95
N LEU A 49 1.34 -1.21 -6.00
CA LEU A 49 1.73 -1.87 -7.25
C LEU A 49 0.55 -1.94 -8.23
N ILE A 50 -0.61 -2.45 -7.81
CA ILE A 50 -1.77 -2.60 -8.70
C ILE A 50 -2.30 -1.24 -9.17
N THR A 51 -2.28 -0.22 -8.32
CA THR A 51 -2.73 1.13 -8.71
C THR A 51 -1.73 1.81 -9.64
N SER A 52 -0.44 1.59 -9.44
CA SER A 52 0.59 2.07 -10.37
C SER A 52 0.43 1.44 -11.75
N ILE A 53 0.16 0.13 -11.80
CA ILE A 53 -0.14 -0.57 -13.06
C ILE A 53 -1.40 0.00 -13.72
N ALA A 54 -2.48 0.23 -12.96
CA ALA A 54 -3.70 0.83 -13.49
C ALA A 54 -3.44 2.22 -14.10
N LEU A 55 -2.66 3.07 -13.42
CA LEU A 55 -2.26 4.38 -13.93
C LEU A 55 -1.39 4.28 -15.18
N TYR A 56 -0.47 3.31 -15.22
CA TYR A 56 0.37 3.07 -16.39
C TYR A 56 -0.47 2.68 -17.62
N ILE A 57 -1.41 1.75 -17.44
CA ILE A 57 -2.32 1.32 -18.51
C ILE A 57 -3.19 2.49 -18.99
N GLU A 58 -3.76 3.28 -18.06
CA GLU A 58 -4.57 4.44 -18.44
C GLU A 58 -3.76 5.51 -19.20
N ARG A 59 -2.49 5.69 -18.83
CA ARG A 59 -1.59 6.62 -19.52
C ARG A 59 -1.19 6.12 -20.91
N ASN A 60 -1.00 4.82 -21.09
CA ASN A 60 -0.63 4.22 -22.39
C ASN A 60 -1.82 4.07 -23.35
N ARG A 61 -3.06 4.21 -22.85
CA ARG A 61 -4.30 4.14 -23.65
C ARG A 61 -4.73 5.50 -24.21
N ARG A 62 -4.17 6.59 -23.70
CA ARG A 62 -4.33 7.96 -24.23
C ARG A 62 -3.20 8.27 -25.19
#